data_AF-A0AAX1W4X6-F1
#
_entry.id   AF-A0AAX1W4X6-F1
#
_cell.length_a   1.000
_cell.length_b   1.000
_cell.length_c   1.000
_cell.angle_alpha   90.00
_cell.angle_beta   90.00
_cell.angle_gamma   90.00
#
_symmetry.space_group_name_H-M   'P 1'
#
loop_
_entity.id
_entity.type
_entity.pdbx_description
1 polymer ?
#
loop_
_entity_poly.entity_id
_entity_poly.type
_entity_poly.pdbx_seq_one_letter_code
_entity_poly.pdbx_strand_id
1 'polypeptide(L)'
;MEEAQKRRHITQTRRHRPPQQGFKTAFFDDRRRPKTTRNHVMPRNKTLLCAALVLNASLACAQDPAPDLDAVVQQAAQQVMQENNIAGMSIAITRNGTQQFYNYGVASKTTGQPVSSDTLFELGSISKTFTATLA
;
A
#
# COMPACT_ATOMS: atom_id res chain seq x y z
N MET A 1 0.17 -45.75 3.71
CA MET A 1 1.15 -46.50 4.51
C MET A 1 2.39 -45.66 4.43
N GLU A 2 2.72 -44.80 5.38
CA GLU A 2 3.28 -45.09 6.71
C GLU A 2 3.40 -43.70 7.37
N GLU A 3 2.54 -43.35 8.33
CA GLU A 3 2.72 -43.60 9.76
C GLU A 3 4.01 -43.00 10.32
N ALA A 4 3.91 -41.88 11.04
CA ALA A 4 4.80 -41.58 12.17
C ALA A 4 4.19 -40.47 13.04
N GLN A 5 3.11 -40.81 13.70
CA GLN A 5 2.52 -40.06 14.80
C GLN A 5 3.20 -40.52 16.09
N LYS A 6 3.97 -39.65 16.77
CA LYS A 6 4.50 -39.96 18.11
C LYS A 6 4.16 -38.87 19.12
N ARG A 7 3.14 -39.16 19.92
CA ARG A 7 2.73 -38.47 21.15
C ARG A 7 3.68 -38.79 22.31
N ARG A 8 3.76 -37.89 23.30
CA ARG A 8 3.76 -38.09 24.77
C ARG A 8 4.18 -36.76 25.44
N HIS A 9 3.26 -35.96 25.97
CA HIS A 9 2.66 -35.97 27.31
C HIS A 9 3.59 -35.59 28.50
N ILE A 10 3.31 -34.39 29.05
CA ILE A 10 3.05 -34.00 30.47
C ILE A 10 4.13 -34.32 31.53
N THR A 11 4.56 -33.33 32.33
CA THR A 11 4.12 -33.08 33.74
C THR A 11 5.02 -32.08 34.48
N GLN A 12 4.35 -31.11 35.12
CA GLN A 12 4.76 -30.25 36.24
C GLN A 12 5.69 -30.93 37.27
N THR A 13 6.41 -30.14 38.08
CA THR A 13 6.14 -30.00 39.54
C THR A 13 7.08 -28.99 40.20
N ARG A 14 6.45 -28.10 40.99
CA ARG A 14 7.01 -27.14 41.97
C ARG A 14 8.12 -27.71 42.87
N ARG A 15 8.95 -26.83 43.42
CA ARG A 15 9.03 -26.47 44.87
C ARG A 15 10.28 -25.58 45.13
N HIS A 16 10.12 -24.37 45.68
CA HIS A 16 10.07 -24.00 47.11
C HIS A 16 11.46 -23.73 47.72
N ARG A 17 11.70 -22.49 48.18
CA ARG A 17 12.74 -22.14 49.15
C ARG A 17 12.26 -20.96 50.03
N PRO A 18 12.16 -21.14 51.36
CA PRO A 18 12.03 -20.06 52.36
C PRO A 18 13.35 -19.95 53.17
N PRO A 19 13.37 -19.35 54.38
CA PRO A 19 13.30 -17.92 54.74
C PRO A 19 14.51 -17.49 55.61
N GLN A 20 14.66 -16.20 55.97
CA GLN A 20 15.16 -15.68 57.27
C GLN A 20 14.99 -14.14 57.23
N GLN A 21 14.07 -13.50 57.96
CA GLN A 21 14.09 -13.11 59.38
C GLN A 21 15.22 -12.14 59.79
N GLY A 22 14.82 -10.93 60.21
CA GLY A 22 15.66 -9.90 60.82
C GLY A 22 14.79 -8.84 61.50
N PHE A 23 14.47 -9.09 62.77
CA PHE A 23 13.71 -8.25 63.71
C PHE A 23 14.60 -7.13 64.30
N LYS A 24 13.99 -5.97 64.62
CA LYS A 24 14.20 -5.09 65.81
C LYS A 24 13.42 -3.76 65.58
N THR A 25 12.27 -3.49 66.24
CA THR A 25 12.04 -2.91 67.59
C THR A 25 12.83 -1.62 67.82
N ALA A 26 12.32 -0.48 68.29
CA ALA A 26 11.04 0.04 68.79
C ALA A 26 11.17 1.59 68.71
N PHE A 27 10.16 2.47 68.81
CA PHE A 27 9.46 2.92 70.03
C PHE A 27 8.85 4.30 69.62
N PHE A 28 7.53 4.47 69.53
CA PHE A 28 6.64 5.16 70.50
C PHE A 28 6.34 6.63 70.15
N ASP A 29 5.09 7.03 70.44
CA ASP A 29 4.49 8.38 70.45
C ASP A 29 3.96 8.95 69.12
N ASP A 30 2.79 9.57 68.99
CA ASP A 30 1.62 9.78 69.87
C ASP A 30 0.39 9.91 68.95
N ARG A 31 -0.75 9.63 69.55
CA ARG A 31 -2.11 9.62 69.02
C ARG A 31 -2.52 10.97 68.44
N ARG A 32 -3.22 10.92 67.30
CA ARG A 32 -4.54 11.55 67.13
C ARG A 32 -5.22 11.09 65.83
N ARG A 33 -6.26 10.25 65.98
CA ARG A 33 -7.30 10.02 64.95
C ARG A 33 -8.29 11.20 64.96
N PRO A 34 -8.91 11.51 63.81
CA PRO A 34 -10.36 11.35 63.80
C PRO A 34 -10.94 10.69 62.53
N LYS A 35 -11.82 9.72 62.82
CA LYS A 35 -13.13 9.37 62.21
C LYS A 35 -13.32 9.40 60.68
N THR A 36 -13.38 8.18 60.16
CA THR A 36 -14.26 7.67 59.10
C THR A 36 -15.47 8.53 58.72
N THR A 37 -15.54 8.89 57.44
CA THR A 37 -16.79 8.86 56.66
C THR A 37 -16.52 8.21 55.31
N ARG A 38 -17.22 7.11 55.06
CA ARG A 38 -17.16 6.24 53.89
C ARG A 38 -18.08 6.83 52.82
N ASN A 39 -17.52 7.48 51.81
CA ASN A 39 -18.28 7.82 50.60
C ASN A 39 -17.64 7.07 49.42
N HIS A 40 -18.38 6.10 48.89
CA HIS A 40 -18.06 5.40 47.65
C HIS A 40 -18.70 6.17 46.48
N VAL A 41 -18.22 5.88 45.25
CA VAL A 41 -18.75 6.26 43.91
C VAL A 41 -18.13 7.58 43.38
N MET A 42 -17.42 7.70 42.26
CA MET A 42 -17.11 6.89 41.06
C MET A 42 -15.77 7.43 40.46
N PRO A 43 -14.95 6.63 39.74
CA PRO A 43 -13.78 7.14 39.03
C PRO A 43 -14.16 8.00 37.81
N ARG A 44 -13.49 9.16 37.70
CA ARG A 44 -13.59 10.13 36.59
C ARG A 44 -13.33 9.46 35.24
N ASN A 45 -14.33 9.47 34.38
CA ASN A 45 -14.36 9.00 33.00
C ASN A 45 -13.36 9.74 32.08
N LYS A 46 -12.04 9.49 32.22
CA LYS A 46 -11.02 9.94 31.24
C LYS A 46 -10.81 8.93 30.10
N THR A 47 -11.29 7.71 30.25
CA THR A 47 -11.09 6.62 29.28
C THR A 47 -11.96 6.76 28.03
N LEU A 48 -13.07 7.50 28.10
CA LEU A 48 -14.01 7.67 26.97
C LEU A 48 -13.51 8.67 25.91
N LEU A 49 -12.57 9.56 26.24
CA LEU A 49 -12.05 10.54 25.28
C LEU A 49 -10.99 9.95 24.33
N CYS A 50 -10.22 8.95 24.79
CA CYS A 50 -9.18 8.33 23.97
C CYS A 50 -9.74 7.36 22.91
N ALA A 51 -10.86 6.70 23.19
CA ALA A 51 -11.47 5.73 22.26
C ALA A 51 -12.03 6.41 20.99
N ALA A 52 -12.51 7.65 21.10
CA ALA A 52 -13.05 8.42 19.97
C ALA A 52 -11.96 8.92 19.00
N LEU A 53 -10.72 9.09 19.48
CA LEU A 53 -9.59 9.53 18.65
C LEU A 53 -9.01 8.38 17.81
N VAL A 54 -9.05 7.15 18.32
CA VAL A 54 -8.50 5.96 17.64
C VAL A 54 -9.43 5.47 16.51
N LEU A 55 -10.74 5.70 16.61
CA LEU A 55 -11.69 5.30 15.55
C LEU A 55 -11.64 6.19 14.30
N ASN A 56 -11.14 7.43 14.40
CA ASN A 56 -11.05 8.38 13.28
C ASN A 56 -9.78 8.22 12.43
N ALA A 57 -8.81 7.39 12.84
CA ALA A 57 -7.54 7.23 12.13
C ALA A 57 -7.59 6.20 10.98
N SER A 58 -8.66 5.42 10.88
CA SER A 58 -8.73 4.27 9.95
C SER A 58 -9.41 4.54 8.61
N LEU A 59 -9.70 5.81 8.27
CA LEU A 59 -10.38 6.22 7.02
C LEU A 59 -9.46 6.94 6.03
N ALA A 60 -8.14 6.75 6.13
CA ALA A 60 -7.26 7.09 5.01
C ALA A 60 -7.41 6.01 3.93
N CYS A 61 -8.44 6.12 3.10
CA CYS A 61 -8.50 5.40 1.83
C CYS A 61 -7.30 5.87 1.01
N ALA A 62 -6.26 5.03 0.91
CA ALA A 62 -5.24 5.19 -0.10
C ALA A 62 -5.95 5.03 -1.45
N GLN A 63 -6.19 6.15 -2.15
CA GLN A 63 -6.54 6.11 -3.55
C GLN A 63 -5.29 5.63 -4.27
N ASP A 64 -5.36 4.49 -4.95
CA ASP A 64 -4.28 4.10 -5.85
C ASP A 64 -4.04 5.28 -6.81
N PRO A 65 -2.81 5.80 -6.90
CA PRO A 65 -2.52 6.86 -7.84
C PRO A 65 -2.91 6.36 -9.23
N ALA A 66 -3.57 7.23 -10.01
CA ALA A 66 -3.91 6.91 -11.39
C ALA A 66 -2.64 6.37 -12.10
N PRO A 67 -2.76 5.30 -12.90
CA PRO A 67 -1.60 4.69 -13.53
C PRO A 67 -0.89 5.74 -14.39
N ASP A 68 0.44 5.74 -14.30
CA ASP A 68 1.29 6.62 -15.10
C ASP A 68 1.07 6.34 -16.59
N LEU A 69 0.59 7.35 -17.32
CA LEU A 69 0.25 7.23 -18.73
C LEU A 69 1.48 6.81 -19.55
N ASP A 70 2.65 7.31 -19.19
CA ASP A 70 3.90 6.99 -19.91
C ASP A 70 4.23 5.49 -19.76
N ALA A 71 4.12 4.96 -18.54
CA ALA A 71 4.33 3.54 -18.27
C ALA A 71 3.29 2.66 -18.99
N VAL A 72 2.01 3.06 -18.99
CA VAL A 72 0.93 2.33 -19.66
C VAL A 72 1.17 2.27 -21.17
N VAL A 73 1.48 3.41 -21.80
CA VAL A 73 1.72 3.49 -23.24
C VAL A 73 2.96 2.70 -23.61
N GLN A 74 4.04 2.81 -22.84
CA GLN A 74 5.26 2.06 -23.07
C GLN A 74 5.02 0.55 -23.01
N GLN A 75 4.34 0.05 -21.97
CA GLN A 75 4.07 -1.37 -21.81
C GLN A 75 3.19 -1.90 -22.96
N ALA A 76 2.11 -1.19 -23.28
CA ALA A 76 1.20 -1.60 -24.35
C ALA A 76 1.89 -1.59 -25.73
N ALA A 77 2.68 -0.55 -26.03
CA ALA A 77 3.41 -0.46 -27.29
C ALA A 77 4.45 -1.59 -27.41
N GLN A 78 5.23 -1.84 -26.37
CA GLN A 78 6.22 -2.92 -26.36
C GLN A 78 5.57 -4.29 -26.59
N GLN A 79 4.45 -4.56 -25.91
CA GLN A 79 3.70 -5.81 -26.09
C GLN A 79 3.23 -5.98 -27.55
N VAL A 80 2.52 -4.98 -28.09
CA VAL A 80 1.98 -5.05 -29.46
C VAL A 80 3.10 -5.15 -30.51
N MET A 81 4.19 -4.41 -30.33
CA MET A 81 5.33 -4.46 -31.25
C MET A 81 5.99 -5.83 -31.27
N GLN A 82 6.14 -6.48 -30.11
CA GLN A 82 6.70 -7.82 -30.00
C GLN A 82 5.77 -8.88 -30.61
N GLU A 83 4.50 -8.87 -30.23
CA GLU A 83 3.51 -9.85 -30.70
C GLU A 83 3.34 -9.83 -32.23
N ASN A 84 3.49 -8.66 -32.86
CA ASN A 84 3.21 -8.45 -34.28
C ASN A 84 4.47 -8.18 -35.13
N ASN A 85 5.67 -8.28 -34.55
CA ASN A 85 6.94 -7.99 -35.22
C ASN A 85 6.99 -6.60 -35.90
N ILE A 86 6.39 -5.59 -35.26
CA ILE A 86 6.33 -4.22 -35.77
C ILE A 86 7.70 -3.55 -35.59
N ALA A 87 8.27 -3.05 -36.69
CA ALA A 87 9.61 -2.46 -36.69
C ALA A 87 9.68 -1.10 -36.00
N GLY A 88 8.63 -0.30 -36.14
CA GLY A 88 8.54 1.04 -35.59
C GLY A 88 7.10 1.49 -35.46
N MET A 89 6.82 2.33 -34.46
CA MET A 89 5.50 2.78 -34.09
C MET A 89 5.56 4.22 -33.56
N SER A 90 4.60 5.06 -33.96
CA SER A 90 4.38 6.38 -33.36
C SER A 90 2.96 6.42 -32.77
N ILE A 91 2.83 6.95 -31.56
CA ILE A 91 1.57 7.12 -30.85
C ILE A 91 1.47 8.59 -30.44
N ALA A 92 0.38 9.25 -30.85
CA ALA A 92 0.04 10.59 -30.43
C ALA A 92 -1.25 10.57 -29.61
N ILE A 93 -1.21 11.10 -28.38
CA ILE A 93 -2.37 11.22 -27.50
C ILE A 93 -2.66 12.69 -27.28
N THR A 94 -3.90 13.12 -27.59
CA THR A 94 -4.38 14.47 -27.28
C THR A 94 -5.43 14.40 -26.19
N ARG A 95 -5.20 15.08 -25.07
CA ARG A 95 -6.17 15.19 -23.96
C ARG A 95 -6.16 16.61 -23.40
N ASN A 96 -7.34 17.22 -23.30
CA ASN A 96 -7.50 18.59 -22.78
C ASN A 96 -6.57 19.61 -23.48
N GLY A 97 -6.41 19.48 -24.81
CA GLY A 97 -5.54 20.35 -25.60
C GLY A 97 -4.03 20.08 -25.47
N THR A 98 -3.61 19.16 -24.60
CA THR A 98 -2.20 18.74 -24.47
C THR A 98 -1.93 17.53 -25.36
N GLN A 99 -0.84 17.58 -26.11
CA GLN A 99 -0.39 16.47 -26.97
C GLN A 99 0.85 15.83 -26.37
N GLN A 100 0.86 14.50 -26.30
CA GLN A 100 2.02 13.69 -25.93
C GLN A 100 2.32 12.71 -27.05
N PHE A 101 3.61 12.57 -27.38
CA PHE A 101 4.08 11.71 -28.46
C PHE A 101 5.01 10.65 -27.91
N TYR A 102 4.82 9.42 -28.38
CA TYR A 102 5.63 8.26 -28.03
C TYR A 102 6.09 7.59 -29.31
N ASN A 103 7.40 7.49 -29.51
CA ASN A 103 8.00 6.97 -30.73
C ASN A 103 8.92 5.79 -30.39
N TYR A 104 8.74 4.68 -31.09
CA TYR A 104 9.44 3.44 -30.82
C TYR A 104 10.00 2.84 -32.11
N GLY A 105 11.18 2.22 -32.01
CA GLY A 105 11.78 1.46 -33.10
C GLY A 105 12.23 2.31 -34.29
N VAL A 106 12.19 1.72 -35.49
CA VAL A 106 12.74 2.29 -36.71
C VAL A 106 11.72 2.36 -37.83
N ALA A 107 11.75 3.46 -38.59
CA ALA A 107 10.96 3.65 -39.81
C ALA A 107 11.51 2.81 -40.98
N SER A 108 12.82 2.49 -40.96
CA SER A 108 13.46 1.67 -41.97
C SER A 108 14.44 0.69 -41.33
N LYS A 109 14.23 -0.60 -41.57
CA LYS A 109 15.16 -1.66 -41.13
C LYS A 109 16.50 -1.59 -41.87
N THR A 110 16.50 -1.05 -43.09
CA THR A 110 17.71 -0.96 -43.93
C THR A 110 18.64 0.15 -43.46
N THR A 111 18.08 1.33 -43.16
CA THR A 111 18.88 2.50 -42.75
C THR A 111 18.99 2.64 -41.24
N GLY A 112 18.16 1.94 -40.48
CA GLY A 112 18.04 2.09 -39.03
C GLY A 112 17.45 3.44 -38.61
N GLN A 113 16.81 4.17 -39.53
CA GLN A 113 16.23 5.49 -39.23
C GLN A 113 15.20 5.36 -38.11
N PRO A 114 15.33 6.10 -37.00
CA PRO A 114 14.37 6.04 -35.90
C PRO A 114 13.02 6.60 -36.32
N VAL A 115 11.95 6.07 -35.72
CA VAL A 115 10.63 6.71 -35.82
C VAL A 115 10.65 8.02 -35.02
N SER A 116 10.00 9.04 -35.57
CA SER A 116 9.71 10.33 -34.94
C SER A 116 8.24 10.69 -35.14
N SER A 117 7.77 11.72 -34.45
CA SER A 117 6.41 12.25 -34.63
C SER A 117 6.14 12.79 -36.05
N ASP A 118 7.21 13.04 -36.83
CA ASP A 118 7.14 13.53 -38.20
C ASP A 118 7.33 12.40 -39.24
N THR A 119 7.47 11.14 -38.79
CA THR A 119 7.61 10.01 -39.70
C THR A 119 6.32 9.80 -40.49
N LEU A 120 6.44 9.70 -41.81
CA LEU A 120 5.29 9.47 -42.68
C LEU A 120 4.90 7.99 -42.70
N PHE A 121 3.62 7.72 -42.44
CA PHE A 121 3.02 6.39 -42.53
C PHE A 121 1.87 6.39 -43.55
N GLU A 122 1.70 5.27 -44.24
CA GLU A 122 0.52 5.06 -45.10
C GLU A 122 -0.74 4.88 -44.24
N LEU A 123 -1.74 5.74 -44.43
CA LEU A 123 -2.96 5.75 -43.61
C LEU A 123 -4.02 4.73 -44.04
N GLY A 124 -3.92 4.19 -45.26
CA GLY A 124 -4.89 3.24 -45.81
C GLY A 124 -6.32 3.77 -45.78
N SER A 125 -7.25 3.00 -45.19
CA SER A 125 -8.67 3.38 -45.14
C SER A 125 -8.97 4.61 -44.29
N ILE A 126 -8.06 5.05 -43.42
CA ILE A 126 -8.22 6.32 -42.70
C ILE A 126 -8.29 7.50 -43.68
N SER A 127 -7.61 7.42 -44.85
CA SER A 127 -7.69 8.43 -45.90
C SER A 127 -9.12 8.72 -46.38
N LYS A 128 -10.05 7.77 -46.25
CA LYS A 128 -11.47 7.96 -46.62
C LYS A 128 -12.16 9.02 -45.76
N THR A 129 -11.73 9.21 -44.51
CA THR A 129 -12.28 10.26 -43.64
C THR A 129 -11.98 11.66 -44.18
N PHE A 130 -10.78 11.84 -44.76
CA PHE A 130 -10.41 13.07 -45.47
C PHE A 130 -11.25 13.25 -46.74
N THR A 131 -11.40 12.20 -47.56
CA THR A 131 -12.25 12.27 -48.76
C THR A 131 -13.69 12.62 -48.42
N ALA A 132 -14.26 12.02 -47.36
CA ALA A 132 -15.61 12.30 -46.91
C ALA A 132 -15.79 13.73 -46.36
N THR A 133 -14.75 14.29 -45.74
CA THR A 133 -14.77 15.68 -45.23
C THR A 133 -14.61 16.70 -46.37
N LEU A 134 -13.93 16.34 -47.45
CA LEU A 134 -13.73 17.20 -48.61
C LEU A 134 -14.98 17.33 -49.50
N ALA A 135 -15.82 16.30 -49.54
CA ALA A 135 -17.01 16.21 -50.40
C ALA A 135 -18.14 17.16 -49.94
#